data_AF-A0A1F9E5P8-F1
#
_entry.id   AF-A0A1F9E5P8-F1
#
_cell.length_a   1.000
_cell.length_b   1.000
_cell.length_c   1.000
_cell.angle_alpha   90.00
_cell.angle_beta   90.00
_cell.angle_gamma   90.00
#
_symmetry.space_group_name_H-M   'P 1'
#
loop_
_entity.id
_entity.type
_entity.pdbx_description
1 polymer ?
#
loop_
_entity_poly.entity_id
_entity_poly.type
_entity_poly.pdbx_seq_one_letter_code
_entity_poly.pdbx_strand_id
1 'polypeptide(L)'
;MPHMMRKQYFIKGPIQSRYLILTVFSMIVPTLLVSGCLYYLIATLMAHELALPESIYGHLIPVLKKINVYLAIGLPIIFAIIFFYAVIISHRLAGPIFRLEKDLDRIIAGDHSVRIKFRTKDRLDNIADKLNQVLNRLPKT
;
A
#
# COMPACT_ATOMS: atom_id res chain seq x y z
N MET A 1 36.61 1.15 16.37
CA MET A 1 35.57 0.10 16.31
C MET A 1 34.44 0.61 15.41
N PRO A 2 34.06 -0.08 14.32
CA PRO A 2 33.02 0.42 13.43
C PRO A 2 31.66 0.26 14.10
N HIS A 3 30.92 1.36 14.21
CA HIS A 3 29.57 1.41 14.74
C HIS A 3 28.63 0.69 13.75
N MET A 4 28.33 -0.58 14.00
CA MET A 4 27.30 -1.33 13.27
C MET A 4 25.94 -0.67 13.56
N MET A 5 25.52 0.25 12.68
CA MET A 5 24.17 0.79 12.69
C MET A 5 23.21 -0.37 12.43
N ARG A 6 22.53 -0.81 13.49
CA ARG A 6 21.54 -1.88 13.45
C ARG A 6 20.32 -1.40 12.64
N LYS A 7 20.37 -1.54 11.31
CA LYS A 7 19.21 -1.33 10.44
C LYS A 7 18.21 -2.45 10.72
N GLN A 8 17.33 -2.25 11.69
CA GLN A 8 16.14 -3.08 11.84
C GLN A 8 15.21 -2.77 10.66
N TYR A 9 15.41 -3.50 9.57
CA TYR A 9 14.53 -3.44 8.38
C TYR A 9 13.12 -3.93 8.69
N PHE A 10 12.90 -4.65 9.80
CA PHE A 10 11.59 -5.11 10.25
C PHE A 10 11.19 -4.41 11.55
N ILE A 11 10.54 -3.25 11.43
CA ILE A 11 9.66 -2.79 12.51
C ILE A 11 8.38 -3.59 12.31
N LYS A 12 8.21 -4.70 13.02
CA LYS A 12 6.93 -5.44 13.10
C LYS A 12 5.89 -4.55 13.81
N GLY A 13 5.47 -3.48 13.15
CA GLY A 13 4.44 -2.58 13.64
C GLY A 13 3.08 -3.08 13.17
N PRO A 14 2.04 -3.08 14.03
CA PRO A 14 0.68 -3.44 13.62
C PRO A 14 0.18 -2.56 12.45
N ILE A 15 0.65 -1.32 12.36
CA ILE A 15 0.33 -0.37 11.28
C ILE A 15 0.88 -0.85 9.93
N GLN A 16 2.13 -1.35 9.87
CA GLN A 16 2.74 -1.83 8.63
C GLN A 16 1.98 -3.05 8.07
N SER A 17 1.66 -4.03 8.92
CA SER A 17 0.92 -5.21 8.49
C SER A 17 -0.48 -4.85 8.01
N ARG A 18 -1.20 -3.99 8.73
CA ARG A 18 -2.52 -3.50 8.30
C ARG A 18 -2.47 -2.81 6.94
N TYR A 19 -1.48 -1.94 6.70
CA TYR A 19 -1.32 -1.25 5.41
C TYR A 19 -1.00 -2.22 4.26
N LEU A 20 -0.10 -3.18 4.48
CA LEU A 20 0.24 -4.17 3.46
C LEU A 20 -0.93 -5.10 3.15
N ILE A 21 -1.67 -5.56 4.17
CA ILE A 21 -2.88 -6.36 4.00
C ILE A 21 -3.92 -5.57 3.22
N LEU A 22 -4.19 -4.32 3.60
CA LEU A 22 -5.14 -3.45 2.91
C LEU A 22 -4.74 -3.25 1.44
N THR A 23 -3.47 -3.02 1.16
CA THR A 23 -2.95 -2.90 -0.20
C THR A 23 -3.21 -4.18 -1.00
N VAL A 24 -2.90 -5.36 -0.46
CA VAL A 24 -3.14 -6.64 -1.14
C VAL A 24 -4.63 -6.86 -1.41
N PHE A 25 -5.49 -6.60 -0.42
CA PHE A 25 -6.95 -6.69 -0.61
C PHE A 25 -7.44 -5.71 -1.69
N SER A 26 -6.93 -4.48 -1.70
CA SER A 26 -7.28 -3.47 -2.70
C SER A 26 -6.85 -3.84 -4.12
N MET A 27 -5.87 -4.74 -4.27
CA MET A 27 -5.46 -5.26 -5.56
C MET A 27 -6.30 -6.48 -5.97
N ILE A 28 -6.52 -7.42 -5.04
CA ILE A 28 -7.20 -8.68 -5.34
C ILE A 28 -8.69 -8.48 -5.60
N VAL A 29 -9.40 -7.74 -4.73
CA VAL A 29 -10.86 -7.63 -4.79
C VAL A 29 -11.34 -7.02 -6.11
N PRO A 30 -10.81 -5.86 -6.57
CA PRO A 30 -11.23 -5.29 -7.84
C PRO A 30 -10.82 -6.14 -9.03
N THR A 31 -9.64 -6.78 -8.99
CA THR A 31 -9.20 -7.66 -10.07
C THR A 31 -10.13 -8.86 -10.22
N LEU A 32 -10.49 -9.55 -9.12
CA LEU A 32 -11.44 -10.66 -9.16
C LEU A 32 -12.82 -10.21 -9.64
N LEU A 33 -13.29 -9.04 -9.19
CA LEU A 33 -14.57 -8.50 -9.62
C LEU A 33 -14.58 -8.19 -11.12
N VAL A 34 -13.57 -7.45 -11.62
CA VAL A 34 -13.47 -7.11 -13.05
C VAL A 34 -13.30 -8.37 -13.90
N SER A 35 -12.43 -9.30 -13.50
CA SER A 35 -12.28 -10.58 -14.20
C SER A 35 -13.59 -11.36 -14.22
N GLY A 36 -14.29 -11.47 -13.09
CA GLY A 36 -15.58 -12.13 -12.99
C GLY A 36 -16.64 -11.50 -13.92
N CYS A 37 -16.75 -10.17 -13.92
CA CYS A 37 -17.64 -9.45 -14.83
C CYS A 37 -17.31 -9.69 -16.30
N LEU A 38 -16.02 -9.68 -16.67
CA LEU A 38 -15.59 -9.95 -18.04
C LEU A 38 -15.92 -11.39 -18.46
N TYR A 39 -15.62 -12.37 -17.62
CA TYR A 39 -15.95 -13.77 -17.90
C TYR A 39 -17.45 -14.01 -17.98
N TYR A 40 -18.24 -13.39 -17.11
CA TYR A 40 -19.69 -13.45 -17.16
C TYR A 40 -20.24 -12.84 -18.45
N LEU A 41 -19.72 -11.69 -18.87
CA LEU A 41 -20.09 -11.05 -20.14
C LEU A 41 -19.75 -11.95 -21.32
N ILE A 42 -18.54 -12.51 -21.37
CA ILE A 42 -18.12 -13.44 -22.43
C ILE A 42 -19.03 -14.67 -22.44
N ALA A 43 -19.31 -15.28 -21.29
CA ALA A 43 -20.20 -16.43 -21.19
C ALA A 43 -21.63 -16.10 -21.64
N THR A 44 -22.13 -14.91 -21.30
CA THR A 44 -23.46 -14.46 -21.73
C THR A 44 -23.52 -14.23 -23.24
N LEU A 45 -22.48 -13.62 -23.82
CA LEU A 45 -22.36 -13.46 -25.27
C LEU A 45 -22.38 -14.83 -25.96
N MET A 46 -21.52 -15.77 -25.52
CA MET A 46 -21.46 -17.15 -26.02
C MET A 46 -22.79 -17.91 -25.86
N ALA A 47 -23.48 -17.74 -24.73
CA ALA A 47 -24.76 -18.40 -24.48
C ALA A 47 -25.91 -17.82 -25.33
N HIS A 48 -25.83 -16.54 -25.72
CA HIS A 48 -26.78 -15.94 -26.65
C HIS A 48 -26.55 -16.37 -28.10
N GLU A 49 -25.46 -17.10 -28.39
CA GLU A 49 -25.13 -17.56 -29.74
C GLU A 49 -25.73 -18.93 -30.11
N LEU A 50 -27.06 -18.99 -30.07
CA LEU A 50 -27.80 -19.63 -31.16
C LEU A 50 -27.82 -18.74 -32.43
N ALA A 51 -27.09 -17.60 -32.45
CA ALA A 51 -27.22 -16.54 -33.45
C ALA A 51 -25.92 -15.93 -34.02
N LEU A 52 -24.70 -16.27 -33.58
CA LEU A 52 -23.49 -15.78 -34.28
C LEU A 52 -23.00 -16.79 -35.35
N PRO A 53 -22.49 -16.29 -36.48
CA PRO A 53 -21.82 -17.13 -37.47
C PRO A 53 -20.62 -17.88 -36.86
N GLU A 54 -20.47 -19.16 -37.20
CA GLU A 54 -19.30 -20.03 -36.86
C GLU A 54 -17.94 -19.34 -37.08
N SER A 55 -17.86 -18.41 -38.04
CA SER A 55 -16.66 -17.63 -38.32
C SER A 55 -16.23 -16.70 -37.18
N ILE A 56 -17.15 -16.17 -36.37
CA ILE A 56 -16.82 -15.27 -35.24
C ILE A 56 -16.28 -16.09 -34.05
N TYR A 57 -16.90 -17.23 -33.78
CA TYR A 57 -16.49 -18.19 -32.76
C TYR A 57 -15.03 -18.65 -32.92
N GLY A 58 -14.64 -19.00 -34.15
CA GLY A 58 -13.29 -19.45 -34.47
C GLY A 58 -12.19 -18.43 -34.16
N HIS A 59 -12.54 -17.14 -34.14
CA HIS A 59 -11.61 -16.06 -33.82
C HIS A 59 -11.63 -15.65 -32.34
N LEU A 60 -12.70 -15.93 -31.59
CA LEU A 60 -12.86 -15.47 -30.21
C LEU A 60 -12.01 -16.28 -29.22
N ILE A 61 -12.03 -17.61 -29.33
CA ILE A 61 -11.25 -18.52 -28.47
C ILE A 61 -9.74 -18.22 -28.47
N PRO A 62 -9.06 -18.06 -29.61
CA PRO A 62 -7.63 -17.73 -29.61
C PRO A 62 -7.34 -16.33 -29.05
N VAL A 63 -8.25 -15.37 -29.22
CA VAL A 63 -8.13 -14.03 -28.61
C VAL A 63 -8.24 -14.12 -27.09
N LEU A 64 -9.22 -14.86 -26.56
CA LEU A 64 -9.36 -15.10 -25.12
C LEU A 64 -8.13 -15.78 -24.52
N LYS A 65 -7.58 -16.78 -25.21
CA LYS A 65 -6.35 -17.45 -24.78
C LYS A 65 -5.16 -16.49 -24.72
N LYS A 66 -5.01 -15.60 -25.71
CA LYS A 66 -3.96 -14.56 -25.70
C LYS A 66 -4.15 -13.58 -24.55
N ILE A 67 -5.36 -13.07 -24.35
CA ILE A 67 -5.69 -12.16 -23.23
C ILE A 67 -5.33 -12.83 -21.89
N ASN A 68 -5.70 -14.10 -21.70
CA ASN A 68 -5.38 -14.83 -20.49
C ASN A 68 -3.88 -15.03 -20.26
N VAL A 69 -3.11 -15.29 -21.32
CA VAL A 69 -1.65 -15.36 -21.22
C VAL A 69 -1.07 -14.00 -20.82
N TYR A 70 -1.53 -12.90 -21.43
CA TYR A 70 -1.07 -11.57 -21.06
C TYR A 70 -1.44 -11.19 -19.63
N LEU A 71 -2.65 -11.53 -19.16
CA LEU A 71 -3.07 -11.32 -17.78
C LEU A 71 -2.26 -12.19 -16.82
N ALA A 72 -2.05 -13.47 -17.14
CA ALA A 72 -1.29 -14.39 -16.28
C ALA A 72 0.17 -13.97 -16.10
N ILE A 73 0.78 -13.31 -17.09
CA ILE A 73 2.17 -12.83 -17.02
C ILE A 73 2.23 -11.40 -16.48
N GLY A 74 1.38 -10.51 -16.99
CA GLY A 74 1.42 -9.07 -16.68
C GLY A 74 0.92 -8.74 -15.27
N LEU A 75 -0.13 -9.43 -14.81
CA LEU A 75 -0.75 -9.15 -13.52
C LEU A 75 0.21 -9.42 -12.35
N PRO A 76 0.93 -10.56 -12.28
CA PRO A 76 1.94 -10.77 -11.23
C PRO A 76 3.07 -9.74 -11.23
N ILE A 77 3.51 -9.28 -12.42
CA ILE A 77 4.58 -8.27 -12.54
C ILE A 77 4.11 -6.94 -11.95
N ILE A 78 2.94 -6.47 -12.35
CA ILE A 78 2.36 -5.22 -11.81
C ILE A 78 2.13 -5.37 -10.30
N PHE A 79 1.64 -6.52 -9.86
CA PHE A 79 1.39 -6.77 -8.45
C PHE A 79 2.69 -6.75 -7.62
N ALA A 80 3.75 -7.36 -8.13
CA ALA A 80 5.06 -7.34 -7.50
C ALA A 80 5.62 -5.92 -7.38
N ILE A 81 5.47 -5.10 -8.44
CA ILE A 81 5.91 -3.69 -8.43
C ILE A 81 5.13 -2.89 -7.38
N ILE A 82 3.80 -2.97 -7.39
CA ILE A 82 2.96 -2.25 -6.42
C ILE A 82 3.27 -2.69 -5.00
N PHE A 83 3.38 -3.99 -4.75
CA PHE A 83 3.71 -4.54 -3.44
C PHE A 83 5.08 -4.07 -2.96
N PHE A 84 6.08 -4.05 -3.84
CA PHE A 84 7.41 -3.54 -3.52
C PHE A 84 7.39 -2.07 -3.10
N TYR A 85 6.67 -1.21 -3.83
CA TYR A 85 6.49 0.18 -3.45
C TYR A 85 5.71 0.34 -2.14
N ALA A 86 4.67 -0.46 -1.93
CA ALA A 86 3.88 -0.45 -0.70
C ALA A 86 4.75 -0.79 0.52
N VAL A 87 5.65 -1.77 0.40
CA VAL A 87 6.62 -2.11 1.44
C VAL A 87 7.56 -0.93 1.73
N ILE A 88 8.13 -0.29 0.69
CA ILE A 88 9.01 0.87 0.86
C ILE A 88 8.29 2.03 1.57
N ILE A 89 7.07 2.35 1.13
CA ILE A 89 6.26 3.44 1.71
C ILE A 89 5.94 3.11 3.16
N SER A 90 5.51 1.88 3.44
CA SER A 90 5.20 1.44 4.81
C SER A 90 6.41 1.56 5.74
N HIS A 91 7.61 1.21 5.27
CA HIS A 91 8.83 1.36 6.06
C HIS A 91 9.17 2.82 6.33
N ARG A 92 8.99 3.69 5.32
CA ARG A 92 9.24 5.12 5.47
C ARG A 92 8.30 5.78 6.47
N LEU A 93 7.08 5.26 6.63
CA LEU A 93 6.10 5.76 7.61
C LEU A 93 6.29 5.20 9.02
N ALA A 94 6.68 3.92 9.16
CA ALA A 94 6.80 3.27 10.46
C ALA A 94 7.85 3.94 11.38
N GLY A 95 8.99 4.35 10.83
CA GLY A 95 10.06 4.99 11.62
C GLY A 95 9.69 6.35 12.22
N PRO A 96 9.12 7.29 11.43
CA PRO A 96 8.62 8.57 11.93
C PRO A 96 7.51 8.42 12.97
N ILE A 97 6.54 7.51 12.75
CA ILE A 97 5.44 7.26 13.69
C ILE A 97 5.98 6.73 15.03
N PHE A 98 6.89 5.74 15.00
CA PHE A 98 7.48 5.20 16.22
C PHE A 98 8.28 6.24 17.02
N ARG A 99 8.96 7.17 16.34
CA ARG A 99 9.65 8.28 17.02
C ARG A 99 8.66 9.28 17.61
N LEU A 100 7.58 9.59 16.89
CA LEU A 100 6.52 10.45 17.38
C LEU A 100 5.88 9.88 18.65
N GLU A 101 5.58 8.58 18.69
CA GLU A 101 5.05 7.91 19.89
C GLU A 101 5.98 8.12 21.09
N LYS A 102 7.29 7.92 20.92
CA LYS A 102 8.28 8.16 22.00
C LYS A 102 8.37 9.61 22.43
N ASP A 103 8.31 10.54 21.50
CA ASP A 103 8.33 11.98 21.82
C ASP A 103 7.06 12.36 22.60
N LEU A 104 5.90 11.81 22.22
CA LEU A 104 4.63 11.98 22.93
C LEU A 104 4.68 11.38 24.34
N ASP A 105 5.25 10.18 24.51
CA ASP A 105 5.41 9.56 25.84
C ASP A 105 6.24 10.44 26.79
N ARG A 106 7.30 11.09 26.28
CA ARG A 106 8.10 12.06 27.06
C ARG A 106 7.29 13.29 27.46
N ILE A 107 6.49 13.82 26.52
CA ILE A 107 5.61 14.96 26.78
C ILE A 107 4.57 14.59 27.85
N ILE A 108 3.96 13.41 27.75
CA ILE A 108 3.02 12.88 28.75
C ILE A 108 3.70 12.71 30.12
N ALA A 109 4.98 12.34 30.15
CA ALA A 109 5.78 12.26 31.37
C ALA A 109 6.20 13.63 31.94
N GLY A 110 5.81 14.75 31.31
CA GLY A 110 6.05 16.12 31.80
C GLY A 110 7.28 16.81 31.20
N ASP A 111 8.01 16.16 30.29
CA ASP A 111 9.12 16.77 29.56
C ASP A 111 8.58 17.61 28.38
N HIS A 112 8.24 18.86 28.67
CA HIS A 112 7.77 19.83 27.67
C HIS A 112 8.91 20.52 26.91
N SER A 113 10.17 20.17 27.22
CA SER A 113 11.35 20.72 26.54
C SER A 113 11.62 20.05 25.19
N VAL A 114 10.99 18.90 24.93
CA VAL A 114 11.13 18.12 23.69
C VAL A 114 10.74 18.95 22.47
N ARG A 115 11.49 18.78 21.37
CA ARG A 115 11.17 19.36 20.06
C ARG A 115 10.95 18.26 19.05
N ILE A 116 9.71 18.15 18.57
CA ILE A 116 9.33 17.15 17.59
C ILE A 116 9.87 17.57 16.23
N LYS A 117 10.63 16.68 15.58
CA LYS A 117 11.16 16.93 14.23
C LYS A 117 11.21 15.64 13.43
N PHE A 118 10.62 15.67 12.24
CA PHE A 118 10.71 14.58 11.28
C PHE A 118 11.87 14.78 10.31
N ARG A 119 12.27 13.73 9.56
CA ARG A 119 13.21 13.95 8.44
C ARG A 119 12.42 14.59 7.30
N THR A 120 13.09 15.42 6.49
CA THR A 120 12.51 16.10 5.31
C THR A 120 11.77 15.16 4.36
N LYS A 121 12.16 13.89 4.33
CA LYS A 121 11.52 12.85 3.51
C LYS A 121 10.16 12.40 4.07
N ASP A 122 9.81 12.67 5.31
CA ASP A 122 8.64 12.07 5.92
C ASP A 122 7.36 12.87 5.62
N ARG A 123 7.47 14.11 5.10
CA ARG A 123 6.35 15.04 4.77
C ARG A 123 5.38 15.26 5.94
N LEU A 124 5.81 15.03 7.17
CA LEU A 124 5.03 15.24 8.40
C LEU A 124 5.39 16.56 9.11
N ASP A 125 6.14 17.44 8.45
CA ASP A 125 6.66 18.68 9.04
C ASP A 125 5.52 19.56 9.61
N ASN A 126 4.38 19.63 8.92
CA ASN A 126 3.18 20.32 9.41
C ASN A 126 2.67 19.79 10.76
N ILE A 127 2.80 18.48 11.02
CA ILE A 127 2.39 17.88 12.29
C ILE A 127 3.41 18.23 13.38
N ALA A 128 4.70 18.13 13.07
CA ALA A 128 5.76 18.55 13.98
C ALA A 128 5.59 20.03 14.38
N ASP A 129 5.33 20.91 13.43
CA ASP A 129 5.15 22.33 13.68
C ASP A 129 3.96 22.61 14.60
N LYS A 130 2.81 21.98 14.34
CA LYS A 130 1.62 22.10 15.20
C LYS A 130 1.88 21.57 16.61
N LEU A 131 2.55 20.44 16.75
CA LEU A 131 2.87 19.89 18.07
C LEU A 131 3.86 20.77 18.83
N ASN A 132 4.88 21.31 18.15
CA ASN A 132 5.81 22.26 18.76
C ASN A 132 5.12 23.56 19.19
N GLN A 133 4.09 24.02 18.47
CA GLN A 133 3.26 25.15 18.90
C GLN A 133 2.48 24.84 20.18
N VAL A 134 1.95 23.62 20.33
CA VAL A 134 1.31 23.19 21.58
C VAL A 134 2.31 23.20 22.73
N LEU A 135 3.50 22.62 22.53
CA LEU A 135 4.56 22.58 23.54
C LEU A 135 5.02 23.99 23.96
N ASN A 136 5.01 24.96 23.04
CA ASN A 136 5.33 26.36 23.37
C ASN A 136 4.31 27.03 24.29
N ARG A 137 3.07 26.53 24.34
CA ARG A 137 2.01 27.07 25.21
C ARG A 137 1.97 26.38 26.57
N LEU A 138 2.67 25.26 26.73
CA LEU A 138 2.77 24.58 28.00
C LEU A 138 3.87 25.20 28.86
N PRO A 139 3.70 25.25 30.19
CA PRO A 139 4.76 25.67 31.09
C PRO A 139 5.95 24.72 30.93
N LYS A 140 7.15 25.29 30.79
CA LYS A 140 8.39 24.52 30.72
C LYS A 140 8.68 23.99 32.12
N THR A 141 8.44 22.70 32.33
CA THR A 141 8.85 21.93 33.51
C THR A 141 10.17 21.23 33.28
#